data_AF-A0A1Y1K220-F1
#
_entry.id   AF-A0A1Y1K220-F1
#
_cell.length_a   1.000
_cell.length_b   1.000
_cell.length_c   1.000
_cell.angle_alpha   90.00
_cell.angle_beta   90.00
_cell.angle_gamma   90.00
#
_symmetry.space_group_name_H-M   'P 1'
#
loop_
_entity.id
_entity.type
_entity.pdbx_description
1 polymer ?
#
loop_
_entity_poly.entity_id
_entity_poly.type
_entity_poly.pdbx_seq_one_letter_code
_entity_poly.pdbx_strand_id
1 'polypeptide(L)'
;VTAVAPGLVKTPIWTEHPEKLVNLDQEKDGWITPEQVASVMVDSIEKETIAGGTILEIGKHKTRQIQVYNDAGPDFSPGGGIAASRSVEGDNMVWDWLGDESVWAVHDWGNE
;
A
#
# COMPACT_ATOMS: atom_id res chain seq x y z
N VAL A 1 5.11 1.18 22.52
CA VAL A 1 5.20 1.23 21.04
C VAL A 1 3.80 1.07 20.47
N THR A 2 3.44 1.86 19.47
CA THR A 2 2.20 1.78 18.68
C THR A 2 2.57 1.72 17.19
N ALA A 3 1.65 1.34 16.32
CA ALA A 3 1.90 1.30 14.87
C ALA A 3 0.71 1.83 14.06
N VAL A 4 1.02 2.32 12.87
CA VAL A 4 0.04 2.78 11.88
C VAL A 4 0.21 1.93 10.63
N ALA A 5 -0.88 1.30 10.18
CA ALA A 5 -0.96 0.46 8.99
C ALA A 5 -1.80 1.18 7.91
N PRO A 6 -1.19 2.05 7.09
CA PRO A 6 -1.92 2.74 6.06
C PRO A 6 -2.16 1.84 4.84
N GLY A 7 -3.27 2.07 4.14
CA GLY A 7 -3.50 1.55 2.80
C GLY A 7 -2.70 2.30 1.73
N LEU A 8 -3.33 2.59 0.59
CA LEU A 8 -2.72 3.29 -0.55
C LEU A 8 -2.42 4.75 -0.22
N VAL A 9 -1.18 5.05 0.18
CA VAL A 9 -0.72 6.42 0.44
C VAL A 9 -0.16 7.04 -0.83
N LYS A 10 -0.66 8.24 -1.20
CA LYS A 10 -0.22 8.99 -2.37
C LYS A 10 1.19 9.56 -2.17
N THR A 11 2.18 8.72 -2.48
CA THR A 11 3.61 9.00 -2.30
C THR A 11 4.35 8.85 -3.64
N PRO A 12 5.59 9.38 -3.75
CA PRO A 12 6.41 9.24 -4.95
C PRO A 12 6.56 7.82 -5.48
N ILE A 13 6.56 6.78 -4.62
CA ILE A 13 6.62 5.37 -5.06
C ILE A 13 5.51 5.00 -6.05
N TRP A 14 4.36 5.68 -5.97
CA TRP A 14 3.25 5.52 -6.91
C TRP A 14 3.29 6.53 -8.04
N THR A 15 3.58 7.80 -7.75
CA THR A 15 3.39 8.89 -8.72
C THR A 15 4.57 9.13 -9.65
N GLU A 16 5.77 8.67 -9.29
CA GLU A 16 7.00 8.86 -10.07
C GLU A 16 7.42 7.60 -10.82
N HIS A 17 6.69 6.50 -10.65
CA HIS A 17 6.98 5.17 -11.19
C HIS A 17 5.77 4.66 -11.99
N PRO A 18 5.72 4.91 -13.32
CA PRO A 18 4.58 4.53 -14.15
C PRO A 18 4.24 3.04 -14.08
N GLU A 19 5.25 2.18 -13.91
CA GLU A 19 5.09 0.74 -13.76
C GLU A 19 4.36 0.35 -12.47
N LYS A 20 4.32 1.20 -11.45
CA LYS A 20 3.56 0.95 -10.22
C LYS A 20 2.09 1.36 -10.38
N LEU A 21 1.80 2.35 -11.20
CA LEU A 21 0.43 2.80 -11.48
C LEU A 21 -0.42 1.75 -12.21
N VAL A 22 0.19 0.74 -12.85
CA VAL A 22 -0.54 -0.39 -13.46
C VAL A 22 -1.46 -1.10 -12.46
N ASN A 23 -1.08 -1.12 -11.17
CA ASN A 23 -1.84 -1.74 -10.09
C ASN A 23 -3.12 -0.96 -9.75
N LEU A 24 -3.25 0.27 -10.23
CA LEU A 24 -4.26 1.22 -9.79
C LEU A 24 -5.22 1.60 -10.91
N ASP A 25 -6.49 1.72 -10.55
CA ASP A 25 -7.49 2.46 -11.31
C ASP A 25 -7.60 3.86 -10.70
N GLN A 26 -7.04 4.87 -11.38
CA GLN A 26 -6.98 6.24 -10.84
C GLN A 26 -8.36 6.90 -10.65
N GLU A 27 -9.41 6.37 -11.29
CA GLU A 27 -10.78 6.88 -11.14
C GLU A 27 -11.53 6.19 -10.00
N LYS A 28 -11.19 4.93 -9.71
CA LYS A 28 -11.90 4.10 -8.71
C LYS A 28 -11.17 3.96 -7.38
N ASP A 29 -9.85 3.88 -7.41
CA ASP A 29 -9.05 3.62 -6.22
C ASP A 29 -8.97 4.84 -5.30
N GLY A 30 -9.04 4.57 -4.00
CA GLY A 30 -8.94 5.59 -2.98
C GLY A 30 -7.49 5.90 -2.63
N TRP A 31 -7.17 7.19 -2.48
CA TRP A 31 -5.89 7.63 -1.92
C TRP A 31 -6.04 8.08 -0.47
N ILE A 32 -5.03 7.75 0.32
CA ILE A 32 -4.73 8.37 1.61
C ILE A 32 -3.59 9.38 1.36
N THR A 33 -3.66 10.56 1.97
CA THR A 33 -2.54 11.52 1.89
C THR A 33 -1.51 11.27 3.00
N PRO A 34 -0.23 11.64 2.79
CA PRO A 34 0.78 11.59 3.86
C PRO A 34 0.36 12.35 5.13
N GLU A 35 -0.36 13.47 4.99
CA GLU A 35 -0.84 14.28 6.12
C GLU A 35 -1.92 13.55 6.92
N GLN A 36 -2.79 12.78 6.27
CA GLN A 36 -3.76 11.94 6.98
C GLN A 36 -3.06 10.88 7.82
N VAL A 37 -2.00 10.27 7.29
CA VAL A 37 -1.17 9.30 8.04
C VAL A 37 -0.50 10.00 9.23
N ALA A 38 0.11 11.17 9.00
CA ALA A 38 0.78 11.94 10.05
C ALA A 38 -0.18 12.36 11.18
N SER A 39 -1.41 12.73 10.85
CA SER A 39 -2.44 13.07 11.84
C SER A 39 -2.73 11.89 12.78
N VAL A 40 -2.82 10.67 12.24
CA VAL A 40 -3.04 9.46 13.06
C VAL A 40 -1.78 9.08 13.86
N MET A 41 -0.58 9.39 13.36
CA MET A 41 0.65 9.26 14.14
C MET A 41 0.66 10.22 15.35
N VAL A 42 0.22 11.46 15.17
CA VAL A 42 0.05 12.42 16.28
C VAL A 42 -0.98 11.92 17.28
N ASP A 43 -2.14 11.46 16.81
CA ASP A 43 -3.15 10.83 17.64
C ASP A 43 -2.58 9.68 18.49
N SER A 44 -1.70 8.86 17.92
CA SER A 44 -1.07 7.73 18.59
C SER A 44 -0.13 8.13 19.74
N ILE A 45 0.26 9.40 19.80
CA ILE A 45 1.11 9.97 20.85
C ILE A 45 0.26 10.73 21.87
N GLU A 46 -0.79 11.42 21.43
CA GLU A 46 -1.57 12.34 22.27
C GLU A 46 -2.80 11.71 22.92
N LYS A 47 -3.45 10.74 22.25
CA LYS A 47 -4.71 10.17 22.75
C LYS A 47 -4.44 9.05 23.74
N GLU A 48 -4.87 9.27 24.98
CA GLU A 48 -4.80 8.27 26.06
C GLU A 48 -5.54 6.95 25.75
N THR A 49 -6.51 6.99 24.82
CA THR A 49 -7.24 5.80 24.38
C THR A 49 -6.42 4.87 23.49
N ILE A 50 -5.29 5.33 22.94
CA ILE A 50 -4.40 4.52 22.10
C ILE A 50 -3.26 4.00 22.97
N ALA A 51 -3.48 2.82 23.56
CA ALA A 51 -2.51 2.17 24.43
C ALA A 51 -1.35 1.54 23.64
N GLY A 52 -0.24 1.26 24.34
CA GLY A 52 0.87 0.49 23.77
C GLY A 52 0.41 -0.87 23.24
N GLY A 53 0.99 -1.28 22.11
CA GLY A 53 0.59 -2.49 21.37
C GLY A 53 -0.54 -2.27 20.35
N THR A 54 -1.11 -1.06 20.28
CA THR A 54 -2.17 -0.74 19.32
C THR A 54 -1.62 -0.61 17.90
N ILE A 55 -2.33 -1.21 16.93
CA ILE A 55 -2.12 -1.00 15.50
C ILE A 55 -3.38 -0.33 14.94
N LEU A 56 -3.22 0.81 14.27
CA LEU A 56 -4.31 1.54 13.61
C LEU A 56 -4.24 1.35 12.10
N GLU A 57 -5.22 0.66 11.53
CA GLU A 57 -5.40 0.61 10.08
C GLU A 57 -6.06 1.90 9.60
N ILE A 58 -5.50 2.50 8.55
CA ILE A 58 -6.04 3.71 7.93
C ILE A 58 -6.40 3.39 6.47
N GLY A 59 -7.67 3.57 6.14
CA GLY A 59 -8.16 3.71 4.77
C GLY A 59 -8.53 5.17 4.47
N LYS A 60 -8.95 5.46 3.23
CA LYS A 60 -9.34 6.80 2.79
C LYS A 60 -10.45 7.42 3.65
N HIS A 61 -11.39 6.61 4.11
CA HIS A 61 -12.61 7.05 4.79
C HIS A 61 -12.73 6.59 6.25
N LYS A 62 -11.85 5.68 6.70
CA LYS A 62 -12.01 5.00 7.98
C LYS A 62 -10.65 4.70 8.60
N THR A 63 -10.56 4.94 9.91
CA THR A 63 -9.48 4.43 10.75
C THR A 63 -10.07 3.41 11.72
N ARG A 64 -9.41 2.27 11.91
CA ARG A 64 -9.84 1.27 12.90
C ARG A 64 -8.66 0.68 13.65
N GLN A 65 -8.91 0.24 14.87
CA GLN A 65 -7.96 -0.58 15.62
C GLN A 65 -8.04 -2.02 15.14
N ILE A 66 -6.88 -2.58 14.76
CA ILE A 66 -6.74 -4.00 14.45
C ILE A 66 -6.81 -4.81 15.74
N GLN A 67 -7.64 -5.84 15.76
CA GLN A 67 -7.80 -6.74 16.89
C GLN A 67 -6.75 -7.85 16.87
N VAL A 68 -6.28 -8.26 18.05
CA VAL A 68 -5.29 -9.33 18.16
C VAL A 68 -5.90 -10.69 17.80
N TYR A 69 -7.17 -10.89 18.11
CA TYR A 69 -7.89 -12.14 17.89
C TYR A 69 -9.12 -11.89 17.05
N ASN A 70 -9.36 -12.76 16.06
CA ASN A 70 -10.55 -12.74 15.20
C ASN A 70 -10.82 -11.37 14.55
N ASP A 71 -9.77 -10.64 14.17
CA ASP A 71 -9.94 -9.42 13.38
C ASP A 71 -10.67 -9.77 12.07
N ALA A 72 -11.65 -8.95 11.69
CA ALA A 72 -12.41 -9.17 10.46
C ALA A 72 -11.55 -9.01 9.19
N GLY A 73 -10.36 -8.43 9.34
CA GLY A 73 -9.46 -8.11 8.26
C GLY A 73 -9.81 -6.80 7.56
N PRO A 74 -8.98 -6.39 6.60
CA PRO A 74 -9.18 -5.17 5.84
C PRO A 74 -10.48 -5.20 5.02
N ASP A 75 -11.10 -4.03 4.87
CA ASP A 75 -12.22 -3.87 3.95
C ASP A 75 -11.66 -3.63 2.55
N PHE A 76 -11.77 -4.65 1.69
CA PHE A 76 -11.27 -4.63 0.32
C PHE A 76 -12.27 -4.05 -0.69
N SER A 77 -13.36 -3.43 -0.23
CA SER A 77 -14.29 -2.76 -1.13
C SER A 77 -13.60 -1.63 -1.92
N PRO A 78 -13.91 -1.46 -3.22
CA PRO A 78 -13.28 -0.43 -4.05
C PRO A 78 -13.45 0.97 -3.47
N GLY A 79 -12.44 1.83 -3.69
CA GLY A 79 -12.48 3.23 -3.25
C GLY A 79 -12.15 3.46 -1.77
N GLY A 80 -12.12 2.41 -0.94
CA GLY A 80 -11.72 2.50 0.47
C GLY A 80 -10.23 2.83 0.67
N GLY A 81 -9.42 2.71 -0.38
CA GLY A 81 -7.98 3.01 -0.36
C GLY A 81 -7.16 2.02 0.45
N ILE A 82 -7.67 0.80 0.66
CA ILE A 82 -6.98 -0.28 1.37
C ILE A 82 -6.17 -1.15 0.38
N ALA A 83 -6.77 -1.50 -0.76
CA ALA A 83 -6.13 -2.31 -1.78
C ALA A 83 -6.24 -1.67 -3.17
N ALA A 84 -5.27 -1.98 -4.00
CA ALA A 84 -5.20 -1.56 -5.40
C ALA A 84 -6.10 -2.46 -6.25
N SER A 85 -7.06 -1.90 -6.98
CA SER A 85 -8.09 -2.71 -7.66
C SER A 85 -7.58 -3.47 -8.89
N ARG A 86 -6.40 -3.10 -9.42
CA ARG A 86 -5.77 -3.73 -10.57
C ARG A 86 -4.48 -4.47 -10.22
N SER A 87 -4.34 -4.99 -9.00
CA SER A 87 -3.16 -5.73 -8.58
C SER A 87 -2.82 -6.91 -9.51
N VAL A 88 -3.84 -7.57 -10.08
CA VAL A 88 -3.66 -8.65 -11.08
C VAL A 88 -2.90 -8.19 -12.32
N GLU A 89 -3.09 -6.95 -12.77
CA GLU A 89 -2.35 -6.40 -13.91
C GLU A 89 -0.88 -6.17 -13.57
N GLY A 90 -0.60 -5.73 -12.35
CA GLY A 90 0.76 -5.62 -11.86
C GLY A 90 1.44 -6.98 -11.71
N ASP A 91 0.71 -7.97 -11.21
CA ASP A 91 1.21 -9.35 -11.10
C ASP A 91 1.56 -9.91 -12.49
N ASN A 92 0.65 -9.77 -13.47
CA ASN A 92 0.89 -10.19 -14.85
C ASN A 92 2.14 -9.51 -15.46
N MET A 93 2.27 -8.20 -15.27
CA MET A 93 3.45 -7.45 -15.74
C MET A 93 4.75 -8.01 -15.15
N VAL A 94 4.76 -8.35 -13.85
CA VAL A 94 5.93 -8.96 -13.21
C VAL A 94 6.19 -10.36 -13.75
N TRP A 95 5.15 -11.17 -13.96
CA TRP A 95 5.30 -12.50 -14.56
C TRP A 95 5.87 -12.45 -15.98
N ASP A 96 5.45 -11.48 -16.78
CA ASP A 96 5.99 -11.26 -18.12
C ASP A 96 7.49 -10.92 -18.07
N TRP A 97 7.90 -10.05 -17.14
CA TRP A 97 9.33 -9.74 -16.93
C TRP A 97 10.14 -10.94 -16.45
N LEU A 98 9.57 -11.78 -15.58
CA LEU A 98 10.24 -13.00 -15.11
C LEU A 98 10.34 -14.06 -16.22
N GLY A 99 9.40 -14.09 -17.16
CA GLY A 99 9.45 -14.95 -18.34
C GLY A 99 10.46 -14.49 -19.40
N ASP A 100 10.89 -13.23 -19.36
CA ASP A 100 11.86 -12.66 -20.29
C ASP A 100 13.28 -12.71 -19.71
N GLU A 101 14.05 -13.71 -20.13
CA GLU A 101 15.46 -13.86 -19.74
C GLU A 101 16.30 -12.63 -20.10
N SER A 102 15.90 -11.81 -21.08
CA SER A 102 16.63 -10.57 -21.44
C SER A 102 16.58 -9.49 -20.36
N VAL A 103 15.69 -9.62 -19.36
CA VAL A 103 15.52 -8.65 -18.27
C VAL A 103 16.40 -8.99 -17.05
N TRP A 104 16.61 -10.26 -16.74
CA TRP A 104 17.23 -10.69 -15.48
C TRP A 104 18.39 -11.68 -15.62
N ALA A 105 18.52 -12.37 -16.76
CA ALA A 105 19.59 -13.35 -16.92
C ALA A 105 20.96 -12.64 -16.99
N VAL A 106 22.01 -13.37 -16.60
CA VAL A 106 23.38 -12.85 -16.74
C VAL A 106 23.70 -12.76 -18.23
N HIS A 107 23.80 -11.54 -18.75
CA HIS A 107 24.28 -11.31 -20.10
C HIS A 107 25.80 -11.35 -20.11
N ASP A 108 26.37 -12.11 -21.04
CA ASP A 108 27.80 -12.12 -21.26
C ASP A 108 28.16 -10.84 -22.04
N TRP A 109 28.57 -9.78 -21.32
CA TRP A 109 29.00 -8.50 -21.90
C TRP A 109 30.40 -8.61 -22.52
N GLY A 110 30.65 -9.66 -23.30
CA GLY A 110 31.96 -9.99 -23.85
C GLY A 110 32.48 -8.93 -24.81
N ASN A 111 33.60 -8.31 -24.43
CA ASN A 111 34.60 -7.61 -25.25
C ASN A 111 34.27 -7.44 -26.75
N GLU A 112 33.78 -6.26 -27.13
CA GLU A 112 34.00 -5.68 -28.47
C GLU A 112 35.19 -4.72 -28.45
#